data_AF-A0A8B6FFQ5-F1
#
_entry.id   AF-A0A8B6FFQ5-F1
#
_cell.length_a   1.000
_cell.length_b   1.000
_cell.length_c   1.000
_cell.angle_alpha   90.00
_cell.angle_beta   90.00
_cell.angle_gamma   90.00
#
_symmetry.space_group_name_H-M   'P 1'
#
loop_
_entity.id
_entity.type
_entity.pdbx_description
1 polymer ?
#
loop_
_entity_poly.entity_id
_entity_poly.type
_entity_poly.pdbx_seq_one_letter_code
_entity_poly.pdbx_strand_id
1 'polypeptide(L)'
;MTVHADQIVGLTSPRISNLHTCTGNVGNPPENIEVEIRLAGNSNYQTIFPSYTTKTDSTVNCEITRVLKFWIGFTTAMYNATIRCKLTNDLNPDDSPAYSNPEMLYLVSDDFCYQNYNFTTTNKYHHPTTCHRFVTCVEKQPYVNACPSSFCFSVGKDYCDDCLQ
;
A
#
# COMPACT_ATOMS: atom_id res chain seq x y z
N MET A 1 -6.08 7.70 -2.88
CA MET A 1 -5.61 6.49 -2.20
C MET A 1 -4.22 6.75 -1.65
N THR A 2 -3.84 6.10 -0.56
CA THR A 2 -2.47 6.09 -0.05
C THR A 2 -2.08 4.66 0.26
N VAL A 3 -1.11 4.11 -0.49
CA VAL A 3 -0.58 2.78 -0.23
C VAL A 3 0.61 2.90 0.71
N HIS A 4 0.46 2.39 1.94
CA HIS A 4 1.56 2.27 2.89
C HIS A 4 2.79 1.55 2.29
N ALA A 5 3.98 1.93 2.73
CA ALA A 5 5.24 1.40 2.20
C ALA A 5 5.49 -0.08 2.55
N ASP A 6 5.00 -0.50 3.71
CA ASP A 6 5.10 -1.86 4.27
C ASP A 6 4.28 -2.89 3.47
N GLN A 7 4.82 -3.30 2.33
CA GLN A 7 4.20 -4.22 1.38
C GLN A 7 5.04 -5.49 1.31
N ILE A 8 4.73 -6.45 2.19
CA ILE A 8 5.54 -7.66 2.36
C ILE A 8 4.76 -8.89 1.93
N VAL A 9 5.35 -9.65 1.02
CA VAL A 9 4.83 -10.94 0.54
C VAL A 9 4.95 -11.97 1.65
N GLY A 10 3.91 -12.79 1.83
CA GLY A 10 3.96 -13.92 2.77
C GLY A 10 3.60 -13.57 4.21
N LEU A 11 3.36 -12.29 4.55
CA LEU A 11 2.82 -11.95 5.86
C LEU A 11 1.45 -12.59 6.08
N THR A 12 1.32 -13.30 7.21
CA THR A 12 0.10 -14.01 7.60
C THR A 12 -0.83 -13.17 8.47
N SER A 13 -0.35 -12.04 9.01
CA SER A 13 -1.13 -11.15 9.86
C SER A 13 -0.90 -9.67 9.51
N PRO A 14 -1.93 -8.82 9.67
CA PRO A 14 -1.80 -7.40 9.39
C PRO A 14 -0.97 -6.70 10.47
N ARG A 15 -0.10 -5.79 10.03
CA ARG A 15 0.50 -4.77 10.92
C ARG A 15 -0.45 -3.60 10.99
N ILE A 16 -1.28 -3.54 12.03
CA ILE A 16 -2.40 -2.58 12.14
C ILE A 16 -2.00 -1.10 12.07
N SER A 17 -0.74 -0.78 12.35
CA SER A 17 -0.15 0.56 12.21
C SER A 17 0.15 0.94 10.74
N ASN A 18 0.21 -0.05 9.86
CA ASN A 18 0.76 0.02 8.51
C ASN A 18 -0.31 -0.23 7.43
N LEU A 19 -1.55 0.17 7.69
CA LEU A 19 -2.68 -0.06 6.79
C LEU A 19 -2.64 0.90 5.59
N HIS A 20 -3.05 0.40 4.42
CA HIS A 20 -3.35 1.24 3.27
C HIS A 20 -4.65 2.01 3.50
N THR A 21 -4.82 3.14 2.81
CA THR A 21 -5.98 4.00 2.99
C THR A 21 -6.64 4.37 1.66
N CYS A 22 -7.93 4.16 1.58
CA CYS A 22 -8.83 4.73 0.59
C CYS A 22 -9.67 5.82 1.25
N THR A 23 -9.72 7.00 0.65
CA THR A 23 -10.57 8.10 1.11
C THR A 23 -11.39 8.59 -0.07
N GLY A 24 -12.70 8.76 0.13
CA GLY A 24 -13.60 9.27 -0.89
C GLY A 24 -14.84 9.91 -0.25
N ASN A 25 -15.39 10.91 -0.92
CA ASN A 25 -16.74 11.39 -0.63
C ASN A 25 -17.70 10.33 -1.16
N VAL A 26 -18.49 9.75 -0.27
CA VAL A 26 -19.46 8.69 -0.59
C VAL A 26 -20.88 9.26 -0.73
N GLY A 27 -21.05 10.57 -0.75
CA GLY A 27 -22.33 11.21 -0.97
C GLY A 27 -23.36 10.94 0.13
N ASN A 28 -24.62 11.19 -0.21
CA ASN A 28 -25.78 10.88 0.63
C ASN A 28 -26.91 10.34 -0.26
N PRO A 29 -27.24 9.04 -0.18
CA PRO A 29 -26.78 8.08 0.83
C PRO A 29 -25.36 7.57 0.58
N PRO A 30 -24.67 7.05 1.62
CA PRO A 30 -23.27 6.71 1.53
C PRO A 30 -22.97 5.51 0.60
N GLU A 31 -22.30 5.80 -0.52
CA GLU A 31 -21.65 4.89 -1.47
C GLU A 31 -20.66 3.90 -0.83
N ASN A 32 -20.39 2.81 -1.54
CA ASN A 32 -19.37 1.83 -1.15
C ASN A 32 -17.98 2.21 -1.66
N ILE A 33 -16.96 1.88 -0.86
CA ILE A 33 -15.56 1.95 -1.28
C ILE A 33 -15.06 0.51 -1.46
N GLU A 34 -14.70 0.18 -2.69
CA GLU A 34 -14.06 -1.07 -3.07
C GLU A 34 -12.57 -0.85 -3.36
N VAL A 35 -11.80 -1.94 -3.28
CA VAL A 35 -10.39 -1.96 -3.68
C VAL A 35 -10.27 -2.85 -4.89
N GLU A 36 -9.62 -2.35 -5.94
CA GLU A 36 -9.36 -3.12 -7.15
C GLU A 36 -7.86 -3.25 -7.39
N ILE A 37 -7.44 -4.39 -7.91
CA ILE A 37 -6.06 -4.64 -8.33
C ILE A 37 -6.03 -5.00 -9.82
N ARG A 38 -4.97 -4.61 -10.51
CA ARG A 38 -4.63 -5.12 -11.83
C ARG A 38 -3.26 -5.73 -11.76
N LEU A 39 -3.20 -7.05 -11.91
CA LEU A 39 -1.96 -7.82 -11.90
C LEU A 39 -1.10 -7.47 -13.12
N ALA A 40 0.21 -7.65 -13.01
CA ALA A 40 1.12 -7.46 -14.13
C ALA A 40 0.72 -8.36 -15.31
N GLY A 41 0.62 -7.77 -16.51
CA GLY A 41 0.18 -8.47 -17.72
C GLY A 41 -1.34 -8.53 -17.93
N ASN A 42 -2.16 -8.23 -16.91
CA ASN A 42 -3.60 -8.17 -17.07
C ASN A 42 -4.04 -6.80 -17.63
N SER A 43 -5.03 -6.80 -18.52
CA SER A 43 -5.60 -5.57 -19.08
C SER A 43 -6.60 -4.90 -18.13
N ASN A 44 -7.34 -5.69 -17.36
CA ASN A 44 -8.45 -5.22 -16.53
C ASN A 44 -8.14 -5.24 -15.04
N TYR A 45 -8.78 -4.34 -14.30
CA TYR A 45 -8.85 -4.38 -12.85
C TYR A 45 -9.86 -5.43 -12.39
N GLN A 46 -9.57 -6.07 -11.26
CA GLN A 46 -10.45 -7.00 -10.55
C GLN A 46 -10.64 -6.51 -9.11
N THR A 47 -11.85 -6.58 -8.59
CA THR A 47 -12.14 -6.30 -7.19
C THR A 47 -11.44 -7.32 -6.31
N ILE A 48 -10.81 -6.83 -5.23
CA ILE A 48 -10.23 -7.66 -4.19
C ILE A 48 -10.93 -7.39 -2.86
N PHE A 49 -10.93 -8.41 -2.01
CA PHE A 49 -11.47 -8.33 -0.66
C PHE A 49 -10.29 -8.31 0.30
N PRO A 50 -9.93 -7.15 0.89
CA PRO A 50 -8.86 -7.09 1.86
C PRO A 50 -9.13 -7.99 3.06
N SER A 51 -8.11 -8.69 3.53
CA SER A 51 -8.24 -9.62 4.66
C SER A 51 -8.51 -8.89 5.98
N TYR A 52 -8.22 -7.60 6.05
CA TYR A 52 -8.55 -6.74 7.18
C TYR A 52 -8.99 -5.37 6.68
N THR A 53 -10.09 -4.85 7.26
CA THR A 53 -10.60 -3.51 6.95
C THR A 53 -11.16 -2.82 8.18
N THR A 54 -10.97 -1.51 8.29
CA THR A 54 -11.76 -0.63 9.16
C THR A 54 -12.33 0.52 8.34
N LYS A 55 -13.51 0.99 8.74
CA LYS A 55 -14.22 2.08 8.07
C LYS A 55 -14.50 3.18 9.09
N THR A 56 -14.29 4.42 8.68
CA THR A 56 -14.66 5.60 9.48
C THR A 56 -15.31 6.60 8.56
N ASP A 57 -16.48 7.10 8.97
CA ASP A 57 -17.22 8.10 8.23
C ASP A 57 -17.15 9.43 8.99
N SER A 58 -16.96 10.51 8.26
CA SER A 58 -17.07 11.87 8.78
C SER A 58 -18.07 12.65 7.94
N THR A 59 -19.00 13.31 8.60
CA THR A 59 -20.05 14.10 7.95
C THR A 59 -19.80 15.58 8.17
N VAL A 60 -19.66 16.33 7.09
CA VAL A 60 -19.55 17.80 7.11
C VAL A 60 -20.51 18.34 6.07
N ASN A 61 -21.41 19.25 6.45
CA ASN A 61 -22.36 19.90 5.54
C ASN A 61 -23.13 18.92 4.61
N CYS A 62 -23.61 17.79 5.16
CA CYS A 62 -24.32 16.71 4.43
C CYS A 62 -23.47 15.91 3.42
N GLU A 63 -22.17 16.18 3.33
CA GLU A 63 -21.23 15.33 2.61
C GLU A 63 -20.65 14.29 3.57
N ILE A 64 -20.76 13.01 3.21
CA ILE A 64 -20.17 11.92 3.97
C ILE A 64 -18.84 11.55 3.30
N THR A 65 -17.74 11.76 4.00
CA THR A 65 -16.43 11.25 3.58
C THR A 65 -16.15 9.95 4.32
N ARG A 66 -15.82 8.90 3.58
CA ARG A 66 -15.44 7.60 4.13
C ARG A 66 -13.95 7.38 3.98
N VAL A 67 -13.34 6.94 5.07
CA VAL A 67 -11.96 6.45 5.14
C VAL A 67 -12.00 4.94 5.35
N LEU A 68 -11.59 4.20 4.34
CA LEU A 68 -11.39 2.75 4.40
C LEU A 68 -9.89 2.50 4.62
N LYS A 69 -9.52 2.02 5.82
CA LYS A 69 -8.18 1.49 6.09
C LYS A 69 -8.18 0.00 5.88
N PHE A 70 -7.17 -0.56 5.23
CA PHE A 70 -7.17 -1.97 4.89
C PHE A 70 -5.77 -2.59 4.80
N TRP A 71 -5.72 -3.90 4.91
CA TRP A 71 -4.54 -4.72 4.66
C TRP A 71 -4.90 -5.88 3.73
N ILE A 72 -3.99 -6.18 2.82
CA ILE A 72 -4.08 -7.28 1.87
C ILE A 72 -2.89 -8.20 2.08
N GLY A 73 -3.13 -9.51 2.10
CA GLY A 73 -2.06 -10.51 2.09
C GLY A 73 -1.40 -10.51 0.72
N PHE A 74 -0.21 -9.92 0.61
CA PHE A 74 0.52 -9.87 -0.65
C PHE A 74 1.08 -11.24 -1.02
N THR A 75 0.97 -11.58 -2.30
CA THR A 75 1.54 -12.80 -2.89
C THR A 75 2.52 -12.45 -3.99
N THR A 76 3.37 -13.39 -4.39
CA THR A 76 4.31 -13.19 -5.51
C THR A 76 3.60 -12.91 -6.84
N ALA A 77 2.35 -13.36 -7.02
CA ALA A 77 1.55 -13.02 -8.21
C ALA A 77 1.23 -11.51 -8.31
N MET A 78 1.38 -10.75 -7.23
CA MET A 78 1.09 -9.31 -7.17
C MET A 78 2.32 -8.44 -7.46
N TYR A 79 3.49 -9.02 -7.80
CA TYR A 79 4.65 -8.22 -8.20
C TYR A 79 4.29 -7.31 -9.39
N ASN A 80 4.66 -6.04 -9.28
CA ASN A 80 4.37 -4.98 -10.27
C ASN A 80 2.87 -4.78 -10.55
N ALA A 81 1.99 -5.29 -9.70
CA ALA A 81 0.56 -5.02 -9.82
C ALA A 81 0.26 -3.55 -9.44
N THR A 82 -0.83 -3.03 -9.98
CA THR A 82 -1.35 -1.70 -9.62
C THR A 82 -2.65 -1.84 -8.84
N ILE A 83 -2.83 -1.04 -7.80
CA ILE A 83 -4.01 -1.04 -6.93
C ILE A 83 -4.69 0.33 -6.98
N ARG A 84 -6.02 0.37 -6.88
CA ARG A 84 -6.80 1.61 -6.80
C ARG A 84 -8.04 1.42 -5.95
N CYS A 85 -8.61 2.53 -5.49
CA CYS A 85 -9.94 2.55 -4.88
C CYS A 85 -10.98 2.82 -5.96
N LYS A 86 -12.16 2.21 -5.79
CA LYS A 86 -13.34 2.44 -6.61
C LYS A 86 -14.50 2.82 -5.70
N LEU A 87 -15.21 3.89 -6.03
CA LEU A 87 -16.45 4.30 -5.38
C LEU A 87 -17.62 3.80 -6.23
N THR A 88 -18.59 3.15 -5.60
CA THR A 88 -19.81 2.66 -6.25
C THR A 88 -21.06 3.18 -5.58
N ASN A 89 -22.01 3.60 -6.39
CA ASN A 89 -23.35 3.94 -5.95
C ASN A 89 -24.28 2.74 -6.12
N ASP A 90 -24.62 2.09 -5.01
CA ASP A 90 -25.52 0.93 -5.01
C ASP A 90 -27.00 1.33 -5.20
N LEU A 91 -27.33 2.61 -5.04
CA LEU A 91 -28.70 3.12 -5.17
C LEU A 91 -29.05 3.54 -6.59
N ASN A 92 -28.03 3.90 -7.37
CA ASN A 92 -28.19 4.22 -8.79
C ASN A 92 -27.09 3.52 -9.60
N PRO A 93 -27.34 2.28 -10.07
CA PRO A 93 -26.33 1.49 -10.79
C PRO A 93 -25.96 2.08 -12.16
N ASP A 94 -26.69 3.09 -12.65
CA ASP A 94 -26.36 3.83 -13.86
C ASP A 94 -25.29 4.93 -13.62
N ASP A 95 -25.01 5.28 -12.36
CA ASP A 95 -23.95 6.23 -12.04
C ASP A 95 -22.58 5.60 -12.33
N SER A 96 -21.75 6.37 -13.04
CA SER A 96 -20.39 5.93 -13.34
C SER A 96 -19.56 5.88 -12.06
N PRO A 97 -18.81 4.79 -11.81
CA PRO A 97 -17.97 4.69 -10.63
C PRO A 97 -16.82 5.72 -10.67
N ALA A 98 -16.49 6.30 -9.52
CA ALA A 98 -15.31 7.14 -9.38
C ALA A 98 -14.09 6.31 -8.96
N TYR A 99 -12.91 6.69 -9.46
CA TYR A 99 -11.67 5.96 -9.22
C TYR A 99 -10.60 6.86 -8.61
N SER A 100 -9.78 6.30 -7.72
CA SER A 100 -8.54 6.96 -7.32
C SER A 100 -7.46 6.82 -8.41
N ASN A 101 -6.42 7.65 -8.32
CA ASN A 101 -5.18 7.39 -9.04
C ASN A 101 -4.67 5.97 -8.69
N PRO A 102 -4.19 5.21 -9.68
CA PRO A 102 -3.63 3.88 -9.44
C PRO A 102 -2.23 3.99 -8.84
N GLU A 103 -1.93 3.11 -7.90
CA GLU A 103 -0.67 3.03 -7.19
C GLU A 103 0.04 1.71 -7.51
N MET A 104 1.35 1.76 -7.77
CA MET A 104 2.15 0.55 -8.01
C MET A 104 2.54 -0.11 -6.69
N LEU A 105 2.50 -1.45 -6.67
CA LEU A 105 3.00 -2.24 -5.56
C LEU A 105 4.51 -2.49 -5.69
N TYR A 106 5.24 -2.17 -4.63
CA TYR A 106 6.68 -2.41 -4.46
C TYR A 106 6.84 -3.41 -3.32
N LEU A 107 6.88 -4.69 -3.68
CA LEU A 107 6.82 -5.79 -2.72
C LEU A 107 8.20 -6.24 -2.25
N VAL A 108 8.30 -6.59 -0.97
CA VAL A 108 9.48 -7.22 -0.34
C VAL A 108 9.11 -8.62 0.15
N SER A 109 10.00 -9.60 0.00
CA SER A 109 9.78 -10.95 0.52
C SER A 109 9.88 -10.98 2.05
N ASP A 110 9.10 -11.81 2.73
CA ASP A 110 9.19 -11.99 4.19
C ASP A 110 10.55 -12.58 4.64
N ASP A 111 11.18 -13.37 3.79
CA ASP A 111 12.51 -13.93 4.00
C ASP A 111 13.67 -12.95 3.71
N PHE A 112 13.39 -11.73 3.23
CA PHE A 112 14.40 -10.74 2.86
C PHE A 112 15.45 -10.54 3.96
N CYS A 113 14.99 -10.44 5.20
CA CYS A 113 15.88 -10.21 6.33
C CYS A 113 16.69 -11.44 6.72
N TYR A 114 16.31 -12.66 6.34
CA TYR A 114 17.14 -13.85 6.53
C TYR A 114 18.28 -13.90 5.52
N GLN A 115 18.00 -13.52 4.28
CA GLN A 115 18.99 -13.52 3.19
C GLN A 115 20.04 -12.42 3.34
N ASN A 116 19.66 -11.29 3.94
CA ASN A 116 20.49 -10.10 4.04
C ASN A 116 21.01 -9.84 5.47
N TYR A 117 20.70 -10.70 6.45
CA TYR A 117 21.02 -10.45 7.85
C TYR A 117 22.53 -10.32 8.07
N ASN A 118 22.99 -9.14 8.44
CA ASN A 118 24.35 -8.93 8.94
C ASN A 118 24.33 -8.32 10.34
N PHE A 119 24.81 -9.08 11.33
CA PHE A 119 24.80 -8.75 12.76
C PHE A 119 25.61 -7.47 13.11
N THR A 120 26.38 -6.94 12.16
CA THR A 120 27.32 -5.83 12.37
C THR A 120 26.88 -4.49 11.77
N THR A 121 25.69 -4.42 11.15
CA THR A 121 25.20 -3.23 10.44
C THR A 121 23.96 -2.62 11.11
N THR A 122 23.57 -1.42 10.68
CA THR A 122 22.36 -0.70 11.17
C THR A 122 21.04 -1.40 10.83
N ASN A 123 21.09 -2.60 10.23
CA ASN A 123 19.94 -3.40 9.79
C ASN A 123 19.01 -2.66 8.81
N LYS A 124 19.54 -1.69 8.05
CA LYS A 124 18.83 -0.99 6.98
C LYS A 124 19.41 -1.37 5.63
N TYR A 125 18.53 -1.64 4.66
CA TYR A 125 18.88 -2.16 3.34
C TYR A 125 18.10 -1.42 2.27
N HIS A 126 18.66 -1.31 1.06
CA HIS A 126 17.89 -0.82 -0.09
C HIS A 126 16.65 -1.68 -0.33
N HIS A 127 15.56 -1.02 -0.73
CA HIS A 127 14.41 -1.75 -1.23
C HIS A 127 14.74 -2.38 -2.60
N PRO A 128 14.34 -3.64 -2.87
CA PRO A 128 14.75 -4.37 -4.08
C PRO A 128 14.38 -3.71 -5.42
N THR A 129 13.28 -2.96 -5.46
CA THR A 129 12.70 -2.44 -6.72
C THR A 129 12.50 -0.92 -6.75
N THR A 130 12.85 -0.18 -5.70
CA THR A 130 12.72 1.29 -5.71
C THR A 130 13.72 1.94 -4.77
N CYS A 131 14.34 3.05 -5.18
CA CYS A 131 15.27 3.77 -4.31
C CYS A 131 14.54 4.58 -3.22
N HIS A 132 13.25 4.89 -3.42
CA HIS A 132 12.46 5.76 -2.54
C HIS A 132 11.98 5.04 -1.27
N ARG A 133 12.40 3.79 -1.07
CA ARG A 133 12.08 2.98 0.08
C ARG A 133 13.31 2.25 0.57
N PHE A 134 13.27 1.84 1.82
CA PHE A 134 14.30 1.00 2.43
C PHE A 134 13.66 -0.02 3.37
N VAL A 135 14.37 -1.12 3.58
CA VAL A 135 13.94 -2.20 4.47
C VAL A 135 14.74 -2.11 5.76
N THR A 136 14.05 -2.08 6.89
CA THR A 136 14.65 -2.26 8.20
C THR A 136 14.37 -3.68 8.69
N CYS A 137 15.37 -4.38 9.20
CA CYS A 137 15.21 -5.71 9.77
C CYS A 137 15.16 -5.65 11.29
N VAL A 138 14.03 -6.04 11.88
CA VAL A 138 13.86 -6.16 13.33
C VAL A 138 13.50 -7.61 13.63
N GLU A 139 14.30 -8.29 14.46
CA GLU A 139 14.09 -9.70 14.81
C GLU A 139 13.88 -10.63 13.59
N LYS A 140 14.67 -10.40 12.52
CA LYS A 140 14.59 -11.11 11.23
C LYS A 140 13.29 -10.88 10.44
N GLN A 141 12.45 -9.94 10.84
CA GLN A 141 11.29 -9.52 10.07
C GLN A 141 11.60 -8.23 9.29
N PRO A 142 11.24 -8.16 7.99
CA PRO A 142 11.39 -6.94 7.21
C PRO A 142 10.30 -5.93 7.58
N TYR A 143 10.66 -4.65 7.60
CA TYR A 143 9.76 -3.51 7.71
C TYR A 143 10.13 -2.51 6.63
N VAL A 144 9.20 -2.21 5.71
CA VAL A 144 9.48 -1.26 4.63
C VAL A 144 9.09 0.14 5.04
N ASN A 145 10.04 1.04 4.90
CA ASN A 145 9.91 2.46 5.21
C ASN A 145 10.01 3.26 3.93
N ALA A 146 9.19 4.30 3.79
CA ALA A 146 9.33 5.27 2.71
C ALA A 146 10.33 6.35 3.10
N CYS A 147 11.13 6.78 2.13
CA CYS A 147 11.82 8.06 2.24
C CYS A 147 10.81 9.21 2.11
N PRO A 148 11.08 10.38 2.70
CA PRO A 148 10.29 11.58 2.44
C PRO A 148 10.27 11.86 0.92
N SER A 149 9.18 12.48 0.46
CA SER A 149 8.93 12.70 -0.97
C SER A 149 10.16 13.28 -1.66
N SER A 150 10.58 12.68 -2.78
CA SER A 150 11.74 13.03 -3.62
C SER A 150 13.14 12.58 -3.16
N PHE A 151 13.29 11.91 -2.01
CA PHE A 151 14.59 11.33 -1.59
C PHE A 151 14.72 9.84 -1.92
N CYS A 152 15.96 9.38 -2.12
CA CYS A 152 16.32 7.97 -2.19
C CYS A 152 17.05 7.56 -0.91
N PHE A 153 16.96 6.30 -0.52
CA PHE A 153 17.79 5.75 0.54
C PHE A 153 19.24 5.64 0.06
N SER A 154 20.20 6.21 0.80
CA SER A 154 21.64 6.15 0.48
C SER A 154 22.32 5.03 1.27
N VAL A 155 22.74 3.96 0.59
CA VAL A 155 23.56 2.92 1.23
C VAL A 155 24.95 3.45 1.61
N GLY A 156 25.41 3.03 2.78
CA GLY A 156 26.65 3.50 3.39
C GLY A 156 26.47 4.73 4.29
N LYS A 157 25.37 5.48 4.12
CA LYS A 157 24.98 6.57 5.02
C LYS A 157 23.81 6.21 5.94
N ASP A 158 23.01 5.23 5.55
CA ASP A 158 21.87 4.69 6.31
C ASP A 158 20.75 5.70 6.62
N TYR A 159 20.61 6.71 5.75
CA TYR A 159 19.54 7.71 5.76
C TYR A 159 19.08 8.06 4.33
N CYS A 160 17.91 8.71 4.23
CA CYS A 160 17.36 9.19 2.94
C CYS A 160 17.99 10.53 2.56
N ASP A 161 18.56 10.58 1.36
CA ASP A 161 19.29 11.72 0.81
C ASP A 161 18.80 12.00 -0.62
N ASP A 162 19.35 13.04 -1.26
CA ASP A 162 19.08 13.34 -2.66
C ASP A 162 19.26 12.10 -3.54
N CYS A 163 18.31 11.90 -4.46
CA CYS A 163 18.40 10.85 -5.47
C CYS A 163 19.63 11.14 -6.34
N LEU A 164 20.71 10.40 -6.12
CA LEU A 164 21.88 10.48 -7.00
C LEU A 164 21.43 10.05 -8.42
N GLN A 165 21.60 10.95 -9.38
CA GLN A 165 21.39 10.68 -10.81
C GLN A 165 22.56 9.88 -11.38
#